data_AF-A0A3D5UWE5-F1
#
_entry.id   AF-A0A3D5UWE5-F1
#
_cell.length_a   1.000
_cell.length_b   1.000
_cell.length_c   1.000
_cell.angle_alpha   90.00
_cell.angle_beta   90.00
_cell.angle_gamma   90.00
#
_symmetry.space_group_name_H-M   'P 1'
#
loop_
_entity.id
_entity.type
_entity.pdbx_description
1 polymer ?
#
loop_
_entity_poly.entity_id
_entity_poly.type
_entity_poly.pdbx_seq_one_letter_code
_entity_poly.pdbx_strand_id
1 'polypeptide(L)' 'MPVVGTSEIDAVVIGAGVVGLACARALARAGHETVVLERH' A
#
# COMPACT_ATOMS: atom_id res chain seq x y z
N MET A 1 -20.58 -14.05 8.24
CA MET A 1 -19.58 -13.00 8.56
C MET A 1 -18.43 -13.18 7.59
N PRO A 2 -18.02 -12.17 6.80
CA PRO A 2 -16.89 -12.35 5.90
C PRO A 2 -15.64 -12.51 6.78
N VAL A 3 -14.95 -13.64 6.64
CA VAL A 3 -13.59 -13.78 7.19
C VAL A 3 -12.71 -12.94 6.29
N VAL A 4 -12.14 -11.87 6.85
CA VAL A 4 -11.09 -11.10 6.17
C VAL A 4 -9.90 -12.04 6.03
N GLY A 5 -9.49 -12.34 4.79
CA GLY A 5 -8.28 -13.11 4.53
C GLY A 5 -7.07 -12.31 5.00
N THR A 6 -6.13 -12.95 5.70
CA THR A 6 -4.81 -12.38 5.99
C THR A 6 -3.98 -12.44 4.72
N SER A 7 -4.04 -11.37 3.91
CA SER A 7 -3.10 -11.19 2.80
C SER A 7 -1.76 -10.74 3.38
N GLU A 8 -0.69 -11.50 3.11
CA GLU A 8 0.66 -11.04 3.41
C GLU A 8 1.06 -10.01 2.36
N ILE A 9 1.44 -8.81 2.81
CA ILE A 9 1.86 -7.71 1.96
C ILE A 9 3.15 -7.14 2.51
N ASP A 10 4.07 -6.75 1.63
CA ASP A 10 5.40 -6.29 2.02
C ASP A 10 5.38 -4.89 2.64
N ALA A 11 4.49 -4.02 2.14
CA ALA A 11 4.42 -2.63 2.58
C ALA A 11 3.02 -2.01 2.45
N VAL A 12 2.69 -1.16 3.43
CA VAL A 12 1.49 -0.31 3.42
C VAL A 12 1.90 1.16 3.49
N VAL A 13 1.40 1.97 2.56
CA VAL A 13 1.55 3.42 2.57
C VAL A 13 0.23 4.06 2.98
N ILE A 14 0.26 4.88 4.03
CA ILE A 14 -0.91 5.64 4.50
C ILE A 14 -0.84 7.07 3.97
N GLY A 15 -1.84 7.45 3.20
CA GLY A 15 -1.96 8.75 2.52
C GLY A 15 -1.68 8.67 1.02
N ALA A 16 -2.65 9.06 0.19
CA ALA A 16 -2.54 9.10 -1.28
C ALA A 16 -2.17 10.49 -1.83
N GLY A 17 -1.51 11.31 -1.01
CA GLY A 17 -0.89 12.56 -1.47
C GLY A 17 0.34 12.32 -2.37
N VAL A 18 0.91 13.38 -2.92
CA VAL A 18 2.05 13.30 -3.87
C VAL A 18 3.26 12.54 -3.31
N VAL A 19 3.55 12.72 -2.02
CA VAL A 19 4.65 12.01 -1.34
C VAL A 19 4.31 10.54 -1.15
N GLY A 20 3.08 10.23 -0.71
CA GLY A 20 2.64 8.85 -0.50
C GLY A 20 2.67 8.04 -1.80
N LEU A 21 2.18 8.61 -2.90
CA LEU A 21 2.25 7.97 -4.21
C LEU A 21 3.68 7.83 -4.73
N ALA A 22 4.57 8.79 -4.47
CA ALA A 22 5.99 8.67 -4.81
C ALA A 22 6.67 7.53 -4.04
N CYS A 23 6.39 7.40 -2.74
CA CYS A 23 6.87 6.29 -1.91
C CYS A 23 6.32 4.94 -2.39
N ALA A 24 5.00 4.84 -2.63
CA ALA A 24 4.38 3.63 -3.14
C ALA A 24 4.95 3.21 -4.51
N ARG A 25 5.21 4.19 -5.39
CA ARG A 25 5.86 3.96 -6.68
C ARG A 25 7.28 3.42 -6.50
N ALA A 26 8.05 3.95 -5.56
CA ALA A 26 9.41 3.48 -5.30
C ALA A 26 9.39 2.02 -4.77
N LEU A 27 8.52 1.72 -3.81
CA LEU A 27 8.36 0.38 -3.23
C LEU A 27 7.92 -0.65 -4.28
N ALA A 28 6.93 -0.32 -5.09
CA ALA A 28 6.48 -1.21 -6.17
C ALA A 28 7.58 -1.44 -7.22
N ARG A 29 8.39 -0.43 -7.56
CA ARG A 29 9.53 -0.58 -8.49
C ARG A 29 10.68 -1.41 -7.90
N ALA A 30 10.80 -1.44 -6.58
CA ALA A 30 11.73 -2.32 -5.87
C ALA A 30 11.20 -3.77 -5.73
N GLY A 31 9.98 -4.04 -6.20
CA GLY A 31 9.38 -5.39 -6.21
C GLY A 31 8.53 -5.72 -4.99
N HIS A 32 8.22 -4.74 -4.13
CA HIS A 32 7.37 -4.96 -2.96
C HIS A 32 5.89 -4.94 -3.34
N GLU A 33 5.13 -5.93 -2.87
CA GLU A 33 3.66 -5.89 -2.91
C GLU A 33 3.20 -4.76 -1.98
N THR A 34 2.79 -3.65 -2.58
CA THR A 34 2.55 -2.38 -1.86
C THR A 34 1.09 -1.98 -1.96
N VAL A 35 0.46 -1.68 -0.82
CA VAL A 35 -0.92 -1.18 -0.75
C VAL A 35 -0.92 0.28 -0.28
N VAL A 36 -1.75 1.12 -0.91
CA VAL A 36 -1.97 2.52 -0.48
C VAL A 36 -3.35 2.64 0.14
N LEU A 37 -3.43 3.24 1.33
CA LEU A 37 -4.67 3.53 2.03
C LEU A 37 -4.86 5.04 2.16
N GLU A 38 -6.04 5.54 1.79
CA GLU A 38 -6.47 6.93 1.96
C GLU A 38 -7.86 6.94 2.61
N ARG A 39 -8.20 7.99 3.36
CA ARG A 39 -9.48 8.03 4.09
C ARG A 39 -10.67 8.43 3.22
N HIS A 40 -10.42 9.10 2.09
CA HIS A 40 -11.40 9.78 1.25
C HIS A 40 -11.80 8.94 0.05
#